data_AF-A0A5S3P788-F1
#
_entry.id   AF-A0A5S3P788-F1
#
_cell.length_a   1.000
_cell.length_b   1.000
_cell.length_c   1.000
_cell.angle_alpha   90.00
_cell.angle_beta   90.00
_cell.angle_gamma   90.00
#
_symmetry.space_group_name_H-M   'P 1'
#
loop_
_entity.id
_entity.type
_entity.pdbx_description
1 polymer ?
#
loop_
_entity_poly.entity_id
_entity_poly.type
_entity_poly.pdbx_seq_one_letter_code
_entity_poly.pdbx_strand_id
1 'polypeptide(L)' 'MNSFQPDFLLFASDAERLALWGALFVLLAGIASLMERRRMKRAQIHRVGWVPWTGLFVGFAVIGGGMLAVAVPVLLQG' A
#
# COMPACT_ATOMS: atom_id res chain seq x y z
N MET A 1 -34.08 2.36 -19.27
CA MET A 1 -33.12 3.13 -20.09
C MET A 1 -31.75 2.58 -19.77
N ASN A 2 -31.25 1.70 -20.64
CA ASN A 2 -30.05 0.91 -20.40
C ASN A 2 -28.81 1.77 -20.69
N SER A 3 -28.11 2.17 -19.64
CA SER A 3 -26.80 2.82 -19.73
C SER A 3 -25.77 1.79 -20.20
N PHE A 4 -25.48 1.79 -21.50
CA PHE A 4 -24.30 1.16 -22.10
C PHE A 4 -23.05 1.92 -21.63
N GLN A 5 -22.62 1.68 -20.39
CA GLN A 5 -21.27 2.05 -19.97
C GLN A 5 -20.34 0.93 -20.46
N PRO A 6 -19.40 1.20 -21.38
CA PRO A 6 -18.53 0.15 -21.86
C PRO A 6 -17.60 -0.35 -20.73
N ASP A 7 -17.42 -1.67 -20.65
CA ASP A 7 -16.78 -2.34 -19.49
C ASP A 7 -15.35 -1.85 -19.21
N PHE A 8 -14.63 -1.35 -20.22
CA PHE A 8 -13.28 -0.80 -20.05
C PHE A 8 -13.24 0.44 -19.13
N LEU A 9 -14.31 1.26 -19.09
CA LEU A 9 -14.41 2.40 -18.17
C LEU A 9 -14.62 1.94 -16.72
N LEU A 10 -15.33 0.83 -16.51
CA LEU A 10 -15.51 0.22 -15.18
C LEU A 10 -14.16 -0.30 -14.65
N PHE A 11 -13.40 -1.01 -15.49
CA PHE A 11 -12.08 -1.52 -15.11
C PHE A 11 -11.06 -0.41 -14.83
N ALA A 12 -11.06 0.67 -15.60
CA ALA A 12 -10.20 1.83 -15.33
C ALA A 12 -10.51 2.44 -13.94
N SER A 13 -11.78 2.66 -13.63
CA SER A 13 -12.21 3.18 -12.31
C SER A 13 -11.83 2.24 -11.15
N ASP A 14 -11.99 0.92 -11.33
CA ASP A 14 -11.65 -0.04 -10.28
C ASP A 14 -10.12 -0.18 -10.10
N ALA A 15 -9.36 -0.16 -11.19
CA ALA A 15 -7.90 -0.16 -11.17
C ALA A 15 -7.35 1.13 -10.55
N GLU A 16 -7.93 2.29 -10.84
CA GLU A 16 -7.57 3.57 -10.20
C GLU A 16 -7.80 3.53 -8.69
N ARG A 17 -8.94 3.00 -8.23
CA ARG A 17 -9.20 2.81 -6.79
C ARG A 17 -8.19 1.84 -6.18
N LEU A 18 -7.91 0.73 -6.85
CA LEU A 18 -6.94 -0.26 -6.39
C LEU A 18 -5.53 0.36 -6.29
N ALA A 19 -5.15 1.20 -7.24
CA ALA A 19 -3.88 1.93 -7.25
C ALA A 19 -3.81 2.94 -6.10
N LEU A 20 -4.88 3.70 -5.84
CA LEU A 20 -4.94 4.64 -4.71
C LEU A 20 -4.79 3.92 -3.36
N TRP A 21 -5.50 2.81 -3.18
CA TRP A 21 -5.36 1.99 -1.97
C TRP A 21 -3.97 1.36 -1.86
N GLY A 22 -3.42 0.84 -2.97
CA GLY A 22 -2.06 0.31 -3.01
C GLY A 22 -1.01 1.36 -2.64
N ALA A 23 -1.12 2.57 -3.18
CA ALA A 23 -0.26 3.69 -2.84
C ALA A 23 -0.38 4.11 -1.36
N LEU A 24 -1.59 4.10 -0.80
CA LEU A 24 -1.80 4.34 0.63
C LEU A 24 -1.10 3.29 1.49
N PHE A 25 -1.20 2.00 1.13
CA PHE A 25 -0.51 0.93 1.85
C PHE A 25 1.02 1.05 1.75
N VAL A 26 1.55 1.42 0.58
CA VAL A 26 2.99 1.69 0.43
C VAL A 26 3.44 2.87 1.28
N LEU A 27 2.66 3.95 1.36
CA LEU A 27 2.94 5.07 2.27
C LEU A 27 2.97 4.61 3.73
N LEU A 28 2.00 3.80 4.17
CA LEU A 28 1.95 3.25 5.52
C LEU A 28 3.15 2.33 5.80
N ALA A 29 3.59 1.54 4.82
CA ALA A 29 4.82 0.76 4.92
C ALA A 29 6.03 1.68 5.12
N GLY A 30 6.15 2.76 4.34
CA GLY A 30 7.20 3.77 4.50
C GLY A 30 7.22 4.38 5.90
N ILE A 31 6.05 4.73 6.44
CA ILE A 31 5.90 5.26 7.80
C ILE A 31 6.34 4.21 8.83
N ALA A 32 5.93 2.95 8.68
CA ALA A 32 6.35 1.86 9.58
C ALA A 32 7.87 1.67 9.57
N SER A 33 8.50 1.72 8.40
CA SER A 33 9.97 1.65 8.25
C SER A 33 10.66 2.84 8.93
N LEU A 34 10.12 4.05 8.80
CA LEU A 34 10.63 5.24 9.46
C LEU A 34 10.53 5.12 10.99
N MET A 35 9.41 4.61 11.50
CA MET A 35 9.19 4.40 12.94
C MET A 35 10.15 3.35 13.51
N GLU A 36 10.47 2.31 12.75
CA GLU A 36 11.50 1.35 13.14
C GLU A 36 12.89 1.99 13.18
N ARG A 37 13.26 2.81 12.19
CA ARG A 37 14.51 3.59 12.23
C ARG A 37 14.58 4.53 13.43
N ARG A 38 13.45 5.14 13.82
CA ARG A 38 13.36 5.99 15.03
C ARG A 38 13.51 5.18 16.31
N ARG A 39 12.97 3.96 16.34
CA ARG A 39 13.12 3.02 17.45
C ARG A 39 14.57 2.56 17.58
N MET A 40 15.22 2.19 16.48
CA MET A 40 16.63 1.76 16.42
C MET A 40 17.61 2.85 16.92
N LYS A 41 17.29 4.13 16.72
CA LYS A 41 18.09 5.25 17.22
C LYS A 41 17.96 5.51 18.72
N ARG A 42 16.98 4.89 19.41
CA ARG A 42 16.84 5.02 20.88
C ARG A 42 17.73 3.99 21.57
N ALA A 43 18.63 4.48 22.43
CA ALA A 43 19.62 3.69 23.18
C ALA A 43 19.06 2.67 24.19
N GLN A 44 17.74 2.60 24.38
CA GLN A 44 17.09 1.79 25.41
C GLN A 44 16.27 0.66 24.76
N ILE A 45 16.98 -0.41 24.35
CA ILE A 45 16.38 -1.64 23.80
C ILE A 45 15.47 -2.34 24.83
N HIS A 46 15.67 -2.15 26.13
CA HIS A 46 14.88 -2.82 27.18
C HIS A 46 13.43 -2.34 27.29
N ARG A 47 13.05 -1.25 26.61
CA ARG A 47 11.66 -0.77 26.56
C ARG A 47 11.11 -0.89 25.14
N VAL A 48 11.29 -2.08 24.57
CA VAL A 48 10.74 -2.54 23.28
C VAL A 48 9.27 -2.15 23.22
N GLY A 49 8.95 -1.04 22.55
CA GLY A 49 7.56 -0.66 22.33
C GLY A 49 6.80 -1.84 21.73
N TRP A 50 5.62 -2.13 22.28
CA TRP A 50 4.78 -3.30 22.02
C TRP A 50 4.49 -3.57 20.53
N VAL A 51 4.69 -2.57 19.68
CA VAL A 51 4.34 -2.61 18.25
C VAL A 51 5.50 -3.19 17.42
N PRO A 52 5.27 -4.29 16.67
CA PRO A 52 6.24 -4.85 15.73
C PRO A 52 6.23 -4.05 14.40
N TRP A 53 6.94 -2.91 14.37
CA TRP A 53 7.00 -2.04 13.19
C TRP A 53 7.52 -2.75 11.93
N THR A 54 8.48 -3.66 12.06
CA THR A 54 8.96 -4.49 10.95
C THR A 54 7.86 -5.39 10.39
N GLY A 55 7.03 -6.00 11.26
CA GLY A 55 5.90 -6.82 10.82
C GLY A 55 4.85 -6.00 10.08
N LEU A 56 4.52 -4.81 10.58
CA LEU A 56 3.62 -3.87 9.91
C LEU A 56 4.18 -3.39 8.56
N PHE A 57 5.48 -3.07 8.51
CA PHE A 57 6.14 -2.71 7.27
C PHE A 57 6.01 -3.83 6.22
N VAL A 58 6.35 -5.07 6.58
CA VAL A 58 6.27 -6.21 5.66
C VAL A 58 4.82 -6.43 5.20
N GLY A 59 3.85 -6.42 6.11
CA GLY A 59 2.44 -6.61 5.77
C GLY A 59 1.93 -5.55 4.79
N PHE A 60 2.18 -4.27 5.09
CA PHE A 60 1.76 -3.17 4.21
C PHE A 60 2.52 -3.14 2.88
N ALA A 61 3.81 -3.50 2.87
CA ALA A 61 4.60 -3.57 1.65
C ALA A 61 4.11 -4.70 0.72
N VAL A 62 3.78 -5.87 1.27
CA VAL A 62 3.25 -7.00 0.48
C VAL A 62 1.86 -6.68 -0.07
N ILE A 63 0.96 -6.15 0.76
CA ILE A 63 -0.40 -5.81 0.33
C ILE A 63 -0.36 -4.66 -0.69
N GLY A 64 0.28 -3.54 -0.36
CA GLY A 64 0.38 -2.38 -1.24
C GLY A 64 1.14 -2.68 -2.52
N GLY A 65 2.26 -3.41 -2.43
CA GLY A 65 3.03 -3.85 -3.58
C GLY A 65 2.24 -4.80 -4.49
N GLY A 66 1.48 -5.75 -3.91
CA GLY A 66 0.61 -6.64 -4.68
C GLY A 66 -0.52 -5.90 -5.39
N MET A 67 -1.16 -4.94 -4.73
CA MET A 67 -2.21 -4.11 -5.34
C MET A 67 -1.67 -3.27 -6.49
N LEU A 68 -0.51 -2.62 -6.30
CA LEU A 68 0.14 -1.85 -7.36
C LEU A 68 0.61 -2.73 -8.52
N ALA A 69 1.14 -3.93 -8.24
CA ALA A 69 1.59 -4.85 -9.29
C ALA A 69 0.44 -5.25 -10.25
N VAL A 70 -0.79 -5.34 -9.73
CA VAL A 70 -1.99 -5.62 -10.54
C VAL A 70 -2.53 -4.35 -11.22
N ALA A 71 -2.55 -3.22 -10.53
CA ALA A 71 -3.13 -1.98 -11.06
C ALA A 71 -2.24 -1.28 -12.10
N VAL A 72 -0.92 -1.28 -11.93
CA VAL A 72 0.04 -0.58 -12.82
C VAL A 72 -0.10 -0.99 -14.28
N PRO A 73 -0.11 -2.29 -14.67
CA PRO A 73 -0.24 -2.65 -16.09
C PRO A 73 -1.59 -2.21 -16.69
N VAL A 74 -2.68 -2.23 -15.91
CA VAL A 74 -3.99 -1.77 -16.37
C VAL A 74 -3.99 -0.25 -16.59
N LEU A 75 -3.38 0.51 -15.69
CA LEU A 75 -3.23 1.96 -15.83
C LEU A 75 -2.33 2.36 -17.01
N LEU A 76 -1.35 1.53 -17.37
CA LEU A 76 -0.48 1.75 -18.53
C LEU A 76 -1.14 1.36 -19.87
N GLN A 77 -2.19 0.54 -19.83
CA GLN A 77 -2.94 0.08 -21.00
C GLN A 77 -4.21 0.90 -21.27
N GLY A 78 -4.71 1.64 -20.27
CA GLY A 78 -5.80 2.61 -20.39
C GLY A 78 -5.34 3.94 -20.99
#